data_AF-A0A9P9HY83-F1
#
_entry.id   AF-A0A9P9HY83-F1
#
_cell.length_a   1.000
_cell.length_b   1.000
_cell.length_c   1.000
_cell.angle_alpha   90.00
_cell.angle_beta   90.00
_cell.angle_gamma   90.00
#
_symmetry.space_group_name_H-M   'P 1'
#
loop_
_entity.id
_entity.type
_entity.pdbx_description
1 polymer ?
#
loop_
_entity_poly.entity_id
_entity_poly.type
_entity_poly.pdbx_seq_one_letter_code
_entity_poly.pdbx_strand_id
1 'polypeptide(L)'
;MGFIDCKQARSCFYRKAKLLYDLDAETSSLILSQAALLLSRGSLSLTLIASQMDSVWLTIAINHAEISGAHRNESSSSTHHSNHENPLKRLWWCCIIQDRLASLCLGRRMQIDGTRFDISSHRPLGIADLRDEINHGQVFNRTLKSHLIGLLEKFLHLCLVLSTVFHLTPVQAQPLPGDFNKTLAEIVAVKSQLREWYKDISHSLPHLINPQGGSPLIKDEGDFSTINLYFNTVIIYYCSAWLVLCHHERLCLVTQCNSAHHPLSVYFTAMTRNQREIEEATLALTKCFERLAQLGAGRVLPGTVVLCAAIPLTLHALDCQISTTASHYQLQGSDQELLRQNLSLKCLVQILKAHYSRYDVIDLIISILRHELSNERLEDFYTATNELVSDSFQWKSLLSLAPKIYLRLVYSTSLSLSKSRVAKDSDLPPTLRNSVHSRSGAAAAPHLSHGRDWSFDAELGIDVSLAFLPSDMLFHAGSV
;
A
#
# COMPACT_ATOMS: atom_id res chain seq x y z
N MET A 1 -10.34 22.32 -20.98
CA MET A 1 -10.70 22.66 -19.58
C MET A 1 -9.97 23.91 -19.04
N GLY A 2 -9.03 24.55 -19.76
CA GLY A 2 -8.41 25.81 -19.31
C GLY A 2 -7.51 25.70 -18.07
N PHE A 3 -7.14 24.48 -17.66
CA PHE A 3 -6.19 24.22 -16.57
C PHE A 3 -4.82 23.88 -17.15
N ILE A 4 -3.76 24.23 -16.42
CA ILE A 4 -2.36 24.00 -16.77
C ILE A 4 -2.04 22.51 -16.70
N ASP A 5 -2.52 21.82 -15.66
CA ASP A 5 -2.32 20.39 -15.48
C ASP A 5 -3.51 19.69 -14.77
N CYS A 6 -3.43 18.37 -14.65
CA CYS A 6 -4.43 17.55 -13.97
C CYS A 6 -4.52 17.86 -12.47
N LYS A 7 -3.42 18.23 -11.81
CA LYS A 7 -3.40 18.57 -10.37
C LYS A 7 -4.20 19.84 -10.11
N GLN A 8 -4.00 20.88 -10.91
CA GLN A 8 -4.71 22.14 -10.84
C GLN A 8 -6.21 21.95 -11.09
N ALA A 9 -6.58 21.19 -12.12
CA ALA A 9 -7.97 20.86 -12.41
C ALA A 9 -8.64 20.17 -11.21
N ARG A 10 -8.03 19.10 -10.67
CA ARG A 10 -8.54 18.36 -9.51
C ARG A 10 -8.65 19.25 -8.27
N SER A 11 -7.62 20.04 -7.97
CA SER A 11 -7.61 20.95 -6.84
C SER A 11 -8.71 22.01 -6.95
N CYS A 12 -8.96 22.54 -8.15
CA CYS A 12 -10.05 23.48 -8.41
C CYS A 12 -11.43 22.82 -8.18
N PHE A 13 -11.69 21.65 -8.78
CA PHE A 13 -12.95 20.95 -8.59
C PHE A 13 -13.19 20.51 -7.15
N TYR A 14 -12.14 20.05 -6.46
CA TYR A 14 -12.22 19.72 -5.03
C TYR A 14 -12.61 20.94 -4.20
N ARG A 15 -11.95 22.09 -4.40
CA ARG A 15 -12.29 23.34 -3.67
C ARG A 15 -13.73 23.76 -3.91
N LYS A 16 -14.22 23.66 -5.15
CA LYS A 16 -15.61 23.98 -5.51
C LYS A 16 -16.60 23.03 -4.83
N ALA A 17 -16.34 21.72 -4.88
CA ALA A 17 -17.19 20.72 -4.24
C ALA A 17 -17.20 20.88 -2.71
N LYS A 18 -16.04 21.13 -2.09
CA LYS A 18 -15.93 21.46 -0.67
C LYS A 18 -16.70 22.73 -0.32
N LEU A 19 -16.60 23.78 -1.13
CA LEU A 19 -17.35 25.02 -0.91
C LEU A 19 -18.87 24.78 -0.94
N LEU A 20 -19.36 23.96 -1.87
CA LEU A 20 -20.78 23.59 -1.91
C LEU A 20 -21.21 22.84 -0.66
N TYR A 21 -20.35 21.96 -0.13
CA TYR A 21 -20.59 21.29 1.15
C TYR A 21 -20.59 22.30 2.32
N ASP A 22 -19.61 23.20 2.39
CA ASP A 22 -19.49 24.20 3.45
C ASP A 22 -20.64 25.23 3.43
N LEU A 23 -21.32 25.41 2.29
CA LEU A 23 -22.49 26.29 2.11
C LEU A 23 -23.83 25.57 2.33
N ASP A 24 -23.82 24.31 2.77
CA ASP A 24 -25.01 23.48 2.97
C ASP A 24 -25.92 23.44 1.72
N ALA A 25 -25.30 23.38 0.52
CA ALA A 25 -26.05 23.42 -0.75
C ALA A 25 -26.93 22.18 -1.00
N GLU A 26 -26.74 21.11 -0.23
CA GLU A 26 -27.50 19.87 -0.28
C GLU A 26 -27.87 19.44 1.14
N THR A 27 -29.07 18.87 1.31
CA THR A 27 -29.60 18.43 2.62
C THR A 27 -29.82 16.92 2.70
N SER A 28 -29.91 16.24 1.54
CA SER A 28 -30.06 14.79 1.47
C SER A 28 -28.82 14.08 2.00
N SER A 29 -28.98 13.34 3.11
CA SER A 29 -27.88 12.56 3.69
C SER A 29 -27.32 11.51 2.72
N LEU A 30 -28.14 10.95 1.82
CA LEU A 30 -27.66 10.03 0.79
C LEU A 30 -26.66 10.71 -0.15
N ILE A 31 -27.01 11.90 -0.66
CA ILE A 31 -26.18 12.65 -1.61
C ILE A 31 -24.94 13.19 -0.91
N LEU A 32 -25.08 13.71 0.31
CA LEU A 32 -23.95 14.17 1.13
C LEU A 32 -22.97 13.03 1.41
N SER A 33 -23.45 11.82 1.71
CA SER A 33 -22.58 10.65 1.88
C SER A 33 -21.83 10.30 0.59
N GLN A 34 -22.52 10.26 -0.56
CA GLN A 34 -21.89 10.01 -1.85
C GLN A 34 -20.83 11.07 -2.20
N ALA A 35 -21.15 12.35 -2.00
CA ALA A 35 -20.23 13.46 -2.23
C ALA A 35 -19.01 13.38 -1.31
N ALA A 36 -19.21 13.16 0.00
CA ALA A 36 -18.13 13.00 0.97
C ALA A 36 -17.23 11.80 0.64
N LEU A 37 -17.82 10.68 0.20
CA LEU A 37 -17.06 9.49 -0.21
C LEU A 37 -16.19 9.76 -1.44
N LEU A 38 -16.71 10.49 -2.43
CA LEU A 38 -15.95 10.91 -3.61
C LEU A 38 -14.84 11.90 -3.24
N LEU A 39 -15.10 12.82 -2.31
CA LEU A 39 -14.10 13.78 -1.78
C LEU A 39 -12.98 13.06 -1.02
N SER A 40 -13.29 12.02 -0.24
CA SER A 40 -12.30 11.17 0.42
C SER A 40 -11.35 10.49 -0.57
N ARG A 41 -11.83 10.13 -1.77
CA ARG A 41 -10.97 9.59 -2.86
C ARG A 41 -10.19 10.68 -3.59
N GLY A 42 -10.75 11.88 -3.65
CA GLY A 42 -10.15 13.04 -4.28
C GLY A 42 -8.88 13.52 -3.59
N SER A 43 -8.80 13.38 -2.27
CA SER A 43 -7.78 14.02 -1.43
C SER A 43 -6.46 13.22 -1.30
N LEU A 44 -6.38 11.99 -1.84
CA LEU A 44 -5.12 11.31 -2.17
C LEU A 44 -4.20 12.10 -3.14
N SER A 45 -4.76 13.14 -3.76
CA SER A 45 -4.16 14.02 -4.76
C SER A 45 -3.80 15.39 -4.20
N LEU A 46 -4.06 15.67 -2.93
CA LEU A 46 -3.85 16.96 -2.31
C LEU A 46 -2.74 16.90 -1.25
N THR A 47 -2.10 18.05 -1.01
CA THR A 47 -1.05 18.33 -0.02
C THR A 47 -1.17 17.59 1.32
N LEU A 48 -0.07 17.45 2.06
CA LEU A 48 0.02 16.74 3.35
C LEU A 48 -1.02 17.16 4.42
N ILE A 49 -1.59 18.37 4.32
CA ILE A 49 -2.68 18.85 5.19
C ILE A 49 -4.01 18.15 4.85
N ALA A 50 -4.24 17.86 3.58
CA ALA A 50 -5.45 17.20 3.08
C ALA A 50 -5.51 15.71 3.43
N SER A 51 -4.38 15.04 3.65
CA SER A 51 -4.40 13.62 4.03
C SER A 51 -4.98 13.37 5.43
N GLN A 52 -4.94 14.36 6.33
CA GLN A 52 -5.72 14.33 7.58
C GLN A 52 -7.22 14.51 7.28
N MET A 53 -7.55 15.30 6.25
CA MET A 53 -8.92 15.51 5.76
C MET A 53 -9.49 14.30 5.01
N ASP A 54 -8.66 13.41 4.44
CA ASP A 54 -9.13 12.13 3.84
C ASP A 54 -9.93 11.31 4.86
N SER A 55 -9.40 11.24 6.08
CA SER A 55 -10.04 10.55 7.20
C SER A 55 -11.33 11.25 7.63
N VAL A 56 -11.36 12.59 7.58
CA VAL A 56 -12.55 13.39 7.94
C VAL A 56 -13.67 13.19 6.93
N TRP A 57 -13.39 13.25 5.62
CA TRP A 57 -14.39 13.01 4.58
C TRP A 57 -14.96 11.59 4.64
N LEU A 58 -14.12 10.60 4.94
CA LEU A 58 -14.61 9.24 5.16
C LEU A 58 -15.53 9.17 6.38
N THR A 59 -15.18 9.82 7.49
CA THR A 59 -16.05 9.90 8.68
C THR A 59 -17.39 10.56 8.35
N ILE A 60 -17.37 11.68 7.62
CA ILE A 60 -18.58 12.37 7.16
C ILE A 60 -19.43 11.43 6.29
N ALA A 61 -18.81 10.72 5.34
CA ALA A 61 -19.51 9.79 4.46
C ALA A 61 -20.18 8.66 5.24
N ILE A 62 -19.48 8.07 6.22
CA ILE A 62 -19.99 7.01 7.10
C ILE A 62 -21.17 7.53 7.92
N ASN A 63 -21.03 8.68 8.57
CA ASN A 63 -22.09 9.25 9.42
C ASN A 63 -23.37 9.52 8.60
N HIS A 64 -23.25 10.12 7.41
CA HIS A 64 -24.42 10.34 6.56
C HIS A 64 -25.02 9.03 6.02
N ALA A 65 -24.19 8.03 5.71
CA ALA A 65 -24.67 6.70 5.36
C ALA A 65 -25.45 6.07 6.53
N GLU A 66 -24.97 6.22 7.76
CA GLU A 66 -25.66 5.76 8.97
C GLU A 66 -27.01 6.47 9.18
N ILE A 67 -27.06 7.80 9.04
CA ILE A 67 -28.29 8.60 9.10
C ILE A 67 -29.31 8.13 8.06
N SER A 68 -28.85 7.81 6.85
CA SER A 68 -29.71 7.29 5.78
C SER A 68 -30.14 5.82 5.97
N GLY A 69 -29.72 5.17 7.06
CA GLY A 69 -30.06 3.77 7.35
C GLY A 69 -29.26 2.73 6.58
N ALA A 70 -28.23 3.14 5.83
CA ALA A 70 -27.49 2.25 4.91
C ALA A 70 -26.83 1.04 5.60
N HIS A 71 -26.42 1.20 6.85
CA HIS A 71 -25.84 0.15 7.69
C HIS A 71 -26.83 -0.94 8.13
N ARG A 72 -28.16 -0.68 8.09
CA ARG A 72 -29.20 -1.62 8.61
C ARG A 72 -29.88 -2.45 7.52
N ASN A 73 -29.61 -2.13 6.27
CA ASN A 73 -30.45 -2.47 5.12
C ASN A 73 -30.53 -3.97 4.73
N GLU A 74 -29.94 -4.87 5.51
CA GLU A 74 -30.12 -6.32 5.33
C GLU A 74 -30.99 -6.97 6.42
N SER A 75 -31.23 -6.30 7.55
CA SER A 75 -32.08 -6.83 8.64
C SER A 75 -33.58 -6.75 8.34
N SER A 76 -34.00 -5.92 7.39
CA SER A 76 -35.38 -5.80 6.95
C SER A 76 -35.69 -6.79 5.82
N SER A 77 -35.61 -8.09 6.12
CA SER A 77 -36.25 -9.13 5.32
C SER A 77 -37.76 -9.17 5.56
N SER A 78 -38.41 -8.00 5.63
CA SER A 78 -39.86 -7.91 5.59
C SER A 78 -40.26 -7.82 4.12
N THR A 79 -40.69 -8.96 3.59
CA THR A 79 -41.74 -9.11 2.60
C THR A 79 -42.33 -7.79 2.08
N HIS A 80 -42.11 -7.49 0.79
CA HIS A 80 -42.86 -6.58 -0.11
C HIS A 80 -42.09 -5.49 -0.88
N HIS A 81 -40.78 -5.35 -0.72
CA HIS A 81 -39.97 -4.55 -1.66
C HIS A 81 -38.92 -5.42 -2.36
N SER A 82 -39.27 -5.81 -3.58
CA SER A 82 -38.47 -6.55 -4.55
C SER A 82 -37.06 -5.99 -4.71
N ASN A 83 -36.04 -6.82 -4.47
CA ASN A 83 -34.83 -7.14 -5.27
C ASN A 83 -34.19 -6.14 -6.26
N HIS A 84 -34.61 -4.88 -6.34
CA HIS A 84 -34.14 -3.89 -7.29
C HIS A 84 -33.76 -2.63 -6.52
N GLU A 85 -32.53 -2.18 -6.74
CA GLU A 85 -32.04 -0.86 -6.31
C GLU A 85 -31.99 -0.66 -4.79
N ASN A 86 -30.98 -1.24 -4.14
CA ASN A 86 -30.57 -0.75 -2.82
C ASN A 86 -29.32 0.14 -2.95
N PRO A 87 -29.45 1.41 -3.40
CA PRO A 87 -28.32 2.34 -3.49
C PRO A 87 -27.64 2.55 -2.14
N LEU A 88 -28.39 2.39 -1.04
CA LEU A 88 -27.87 2.43 0.32
C LEU A 88 -26.95 1.24 0.63
N LYS A 89 -27.30 0.01 0.22
CA LYS A 89 -26.40 -1.15 0.35
C LYS A 89 -25.11 -0.93 -0.45
N ARG A 90 -25.22 -0.45 -1.70
CA ARG A 90 -24.04 -0.13 -2.53
C ARG A 90 -23.16 0.92 -1.86
N LEU A 91 -23.77 2.01 -1.39
CA LEU A 91 -23.10 3.10 -0.69
C LEU A 91 -22.36 2.62 0.56
N TRP A 92 -23.01 1.80 1.39
CA TRP A 92 -22.40 1.24 2.59
C TRP A 92 -21.16 0.39 2.26
N TRP A 93 -21.26 -0.50 1.27
CA TRP A 93 -20.12 -1.30 0.83
C TRP A 93 -19.00 -0.45 0.22
N CYS A 94 -19.32 0.65 -0.46
CA CYS A 94 -18.29 1.58 -0.91
C CYS A 94 -17.58 2.29 0.26
N CYS A 95 -18.30 2.62 1.34
CA CYS A 95 -17.69 3.14 2.58
C CYS A 95 -16.76 2.11 3.22
N ILE A 96 -17.19 0.83 3.31
CA ILE A 96 -16.36 -0.28 3.81
C ILE A 96 -15.09 -0.42 2.98
N ILE A 97 -15.20 -0.51 1.65
CA ILE A 97 -14.03 -0.62 0.75
C ILE A 97 -13.04 0.51 1.02
N GLN A 98 -13.54 1.76 1.08
CA GLN A 98 -12.70 2.93 1.29
C GLN A 98 -12.00 2.90 2.65
N ASP A 99 -12.70 2.50 3.72
CA ASP A 99 -12.16 2.36 5.07
C ASP A 99 -11.06 1.27 5.15
N ARG A 100 -11.28 0.12 4.50
CA ARG A 100 -10.28 -0.96 4.44
C ARG A 100 -9.06 -0.58 3.61
N LEU A 101 -9.26 0.09 2.47
CA LEU A 101 -8.15 0.56 1.64
C LEU A 101 -7.36 1.69 2.31
N ALA A 102 -8.02 2.59 3.05
CA ALA A 102 -7.33 3.60 3.84
C ALA A 102 -6.50 2.97 4.96
N SER A 103 -7.03 1.94 5.63
CA SER A 103 -6.27 1.19 6.65
C SER A 103 -5.07 0.47 6.04
N LEU A 104 -5.24 -0.16 4.87
CA LEU A 104 -4.19 -0.92 4.20
C LEU A 104 -3.10 -0.07 3.55
N CYS A 105 -3.50 0.92 2.76
CA CYS A 105 -2.58 1.65 1.88
C CYS A 105 -2.00 2.89 2.57
N LEU A 106 -2.76 3.47 3.50
CA LEU A 106 -2.36 4.67 4.24
C LEU A 106 -2.07 4.36 5.72
N GLY A 107 -2.23 3.13 6.20
CA GLY A 107 -2.02 2.83 7.63
C GLY A 107 -2.94 3.63 8.55
N ARG A 108 -4.16 3.96 8.10
CA ARG A 108 -5.16 4.68 8.93
C ARG A 108 -5.86 3.72 9.88
N ARG A 109 -6.45 4.26 10.94
CA ARG A 109 -7.30 3.46 11.83
C ARG A 109 -8.63 3.20 11.13
N MET A 110 -9.04 1.94 11.10
CA MET A 110 -10.34 1.52 10.63
C MET A 110 -11.46 2.22 11.43
N GLN A 111 -12.39 2.86 10.73
CA GLN A 111 -13.52 3.61 11.32
C GLN A 111 -14.78 2.75 11.49
N ILE A 112 -14.96 1.75 10.61
CA ILE A 112 -16.08 0.80 10.68
C ILE A 112 -15.58 -0.49 11.34
N ASP A 113 -15.72 -0.58 12.66
CA ASP A 113 -15.37 -1.73 13.50
C ASP A 113 -16.53 -2.72 13.66
N GLY A 114 -16.24 -3.95 14.11
CA GLY A 114 -17.20 -4.98 14.48
C GLY A 114 -18.35 -4.54 15.41
N THR A 115 -18.16 -3.51 16.24
CA THR A 115 -19.21 -2.89 17.07
C THR A 115 -20.26 -2.13 16.25
N ARG A 116 -19.84 -1.57 15.10
CA ARG A 116 -20.71 -0.84 14.17
C ARG A 116 -21.24 -1.73 13.04
N PHE A 117 -20.52 -2.80 12.73
CA PHE A 117 -20.83 -3.71 11.64
C PHE A 117 -20.44 -5.15 12.01
N ASP A 118 -21.45 -5.95 12.35
CA ASP A 118 -21.23 -7.38 12.55
C ASP A 118 -20.98 -8.07 11.20
N ILE A 119 -19.71 -8.29 10.89
CA ILE A 119 -19.23 -8.94 9.66
C ILE A 119 -19.91 -10.30 9.43
N SER A 120 -20.28 -11.01 10.50
CA SER A 120 -20.88 -12.35 10.40
C SER A 120 -22.35 -12.33 9.99
N SER A 121 -23.03 -11.20 10.17
CA SER A 121 -24.47 -11.03 9.91
C SER A 121 -24.81 -10.46 8.54
N HIS A 122 -23.81 -10.07 7.71
CA HIS A 122 -24.04 -9.33 6.47
C HIS A 122 -23.51 -10.05 5.22
N ARG A 123 -24.32 -10.06 4.15
CA ARG A 123 -23.96 -10.61 2.86
C ARG A 123 -23.23 -9.55 2.01
N PRO A 124 -22.02 -9.83 1.49
CA PRO A 124 -21.35 -8.97 0.52
C PRO A 124 -22.23 -8.59 -0.67
N LEU A 125 -21.97 -7.40 -1.23
CA LEU A 125 -22.55 -6.99 -2.51
C LEU A 125 -22.18 -8.03 -3.58
N GLY A 126 -23.19 -8.58 -4.25
CA GLY A 126 -23.01 -9.60 -5.28
C GLY A 126 -23.65 -9.22 -6.61
N ILE A 127 -23.59 -10.15 -7.57
CA ILE A 127 -24.16 -9.98 -8.91
C ILE A 127 -25.64 -9.58 -8.92
N ALA A 128 -26.41 -10.07 -7.95
CA ALA A 128 -27.83 -9.75 -7.82
C ALA A 128 -28.05 -8.27 -7.51
N ASP A 129 -27.21 -7.67 -6.67
CA ASP A 129 -27.33 -6.27 -6.26
C ASP A 129 -26.90 -5.28 -7.37
N LEU A 130 -26.18 -5.77 -8.40
CA LEU A 130 -25.62 -5.02 -9.52
C LEU A 130 -26.20 -5.43 -10.88
N ARG A 131 -27.27 -6.22 -10.92
CA ARG A 131 -27.81 -6.80 -12.15
C ARG A 131 -28.21 -5.76 -13.19
N ASP A 132 -28.77 -4.63 -12.75
CA ASP A 132 -29.24 -3.59 -13.67
C ASP A 132 -28.05 -2.86 -14.33
N GLU A 133 -26.94 -2.64 -13.59
CA GLU A 133 -25.70 -2.05 -14.13
C GLU A 133 -25.09 -2.88 -15.28
N ILE A 134 -25.28 -4.20 -15.24
CA ILE A 134 -24.81 -5.09 -16.31
C ILE A 134 -25.48 -4.72 -17.64
N ASN A 135 -26.75 -4.30 -17.58
CA ASN A 135 -27.56 -3.99 -18.76
C ASN A 135 -27.50 -2.49 -19.13
N HIS A 136 -27.05 -1.61 -18.22
CA HIS A 136 -27.01 -0.14 -18.43
C HIS A 136 -25.59 0.41 -18.63
N GLY A 137 -25.41 1.40 -19.52
CA GLY A 137 -24.13 2.08 -19.78
C GLY A 137 -23.32 1.48 -20.93
N GLN A 138 -22.81 2.35 -21.80
CA GLN A 138 -22.15 1.98 -23.08
C GLN A 138 -20.63 1.79 -22.99
N VAL A 139 -20.01 2.04 -21.84
CA VAL A 139 -18.54 2.06 -21.69
C VAL A 139 -17.93 0.66 -21.70
N PHE A 140 -18.60 -0.31 -21.07
CA PHE A 140 -18.16 -1.70 -21.01
C PHE A 140 -19.25 -2.63 -21.54
N ASN A 141 -18.85 -3.68 -22.25
CA ASN A 141 -19.82 -4.68 -22.69
C ASN A 141 -20.34 -5.52 -21.51
N ARG A 142 -21.41 -6.26 -21.76
CA ARG A 142 -22.11 -7.06 -20.74
C ARG A 142 -21.19 -8.10 -20.10
N THR A 143 -20.36 -8.75 -20.91
CA THR A 143 -19.44 -9.81 -20.49
C THR A 143 -18.39 -9.26 -19.54
N LEU A 144 -17.74 -8.16 -19.91
CA LEU A 144 -16.74 -7.47 -19.09
C LEU A 144 -17.34 -7.04 -17.74
N LYS A 145 -18.51 -6.40 -17.73
CA LYS A 145 -19.19 -6.02 -16.48
C LYS A 145 -19.45 -7.20 -15.56
N SER A 146 -19.91 -8.33 -16.10
CA SER A 146 -20.14 -9.54 -15.31
C SER A 146 -18.86 -10.04 -14.63
N HIS A 147 -17.72 -10.02 -15.35
CA HIS A 147 -16.42 -10.41 -14.79
C HIS A 147 -15.93 -9.41 -13.73
N LEU A 148 -16.08 -8.11 -13.97
CA LEU A 148 -15.71 -7.07 -13.01
C LEU A 148 -16.55 -7.15 -11.73
N ILE A 149 -17.84 -7.48 -11.82
CA ILE A 149 -18.68 -7.69 -10.65
C ILE A 149 -18.26 -8.94 -9.88
N GLY A 150 -17.95 -10.04 -10.57
CA GLY A 150 -17.40 -11.24 -9.92
C GLY A 150 -16.07 -10.95 -9.20
N LEU A 151 -15.21 -10.12 -9.80
CA LEU A 151 -13.97 -9.68 -9.16
C LEU A 151 -14.22 -8.75 -7.97
N LEU A 152 -15.18 -7.83 -8.07
CA LEU A 152 -15.61 -6.96 -6.97
C LEU A 152 -16.12 -7.80 -5.80
N GLU A 153 -16.92 -8.83 -6.06
CA GLU A 153 -17.38 -9.76 -5.04
C GLU A 153 -16.20 -10.43 -4.32
N LYS A 154 -15.19 -10.94 -5.06
CA LYS A 154 -13.96 -11.47 -4.43
C LYS A 154 -13.22 -10.41 -3.63
N PHE A 155 -13.13 -9.18 -4.12
CA PHE A 155 -12.50 -8.07 -3.41
C PHE A 155 -13.23 -7.69 -2.11
N LEU A 156 -14.57 -7.79 -2.08
CA LEU A 156 -15.36 -7.57 -0.88
C LEU A 156 -15.10 -8.64 0.18
N HIS A 157 -14.99 -9.91 -0.23
CA HIS A 157 -14.55 -10.98 0.68
C HIS A 157 -13.14 -10.70 1.24
N LEU A 158 -12.22 -10.18 0.43
CA LEU A 158 -10.91 -9.73 0.92
C LEU A 158 -11.05 -8.61 1.96
N CYS A 159 -11.93 -7.62 1.72
CA CYS A 159 -12.20 -6.53 2.66
C CYS A 159 -12.70 -7.03 4.03
N LEU A 160 -13.45 -8.14 4.06
CA LEU A 160 -13.84 -8.78 5.30
C LEU A 160 -12.63 -9.35 6.06
N VAL A 161 -11.75 -10.08 5.37
CA VAL A 161 -10.50 -10.59 5.96
C VAL A 161 -9.57 -9.44 6.38
N LEU A 162 -9.52 -8.33 5.63
CA LEU A 162 -8.78 -7.12 6.03
C LEU A 162 -9.25 -6.57 7.38
N SER A 163 -10.53 -6.72 7.71
CA SER A 163 -11.03 -6.33 9.04
C SER A 163 -10.28 -7.12 10.11
N THR A 164 -10.19 -8.44 10.01
CA THR A 164 -9.49 -9.26 11.02
C THR A 164 -7.99 -8.96 11.07
N VAL A 165 -7.37 -8.67 9.92
CA VAL A 165 -5.98 -8.18 9.85
C VAL A 165 -5.77 -6.92 10.69
N PHE A 166 -6.59 -5.89 10.51
CA PHE A 166 -6.41 -4.60 11.21
C PHE A 166 -6.84 -4.62 12.68
N HIS A 167 -7.71 -5.54 13.09
CA HIS A 167 -7.96 -5.78 14.51
C HIS A 167 -6.70 -6.35 15.21
N LEU A 168 -5.92 -7.19 14.53
CA LEU A 168 -4.66 -7.73 15.07
C LEU A 168 -3.46 -6.78 14.92
N THR A 169 -3.49 -5.87 13.94
CA THR A 169 -2.37 -5.00 13.60
C THR A 169 -2.71 -3.52 13.88
N PRO A 170 -2.63 -3.06 15.14
CA PRO A 170 -2.95 -1.68 15.46
C PRO A 170 -1.98 -0.72 14.78
N VAL A 171 -2.48 0.44 14.35
CA VAL A 171 -1.75 1.48 13.60
C VAL A 171 -0.44 1.92 14.27
N GLN A 172 -0.35 1.86 15.60
CA GLN A 172 0.85 2.23 16.35
C GLN A 172 1.89 1.10 16.48
N ALA A 173 1.61 -0.07 15.89
CA ALA A 173 2.44 -1.26 15.94
C ALA A 173 2.92 -1.61 17.36
N GLN A 174 2.08 -1.35 18.35
CA GLN A 174 2.35 -1.80 19.71
C GLN A 174 1.89 -3.26 19.82
N PRO A 175 2.73 -4.16 20.36
CA PRO A 175 2.26 -5.50 20.68
C PRO A 175 1.09 -5.35 21.65
N LEU A 176 -0.04 -6.00 21.32
CA LEU A 176 -1.19 -6.03 22.20
C LEU A 176 -0.74 -6.60 23.56
N PRO A 177 -1.09 -5.96 24.69
CA PRO A 177 -0.84 -6.53 26.01
C PRO A 177 -1.71 -7.79 26.14
N GLY A 178 -1.09 -8.95 25.88
CA GLY A 178 -1.79 -10.22 25.81
C GLY A 178 -0.81 -11.39 25.75
N ASP A 179 -1.34 -12.60 25.93
CA ASP A 179 -0.58 -13.83 25.79
C ASP A 179 -0.02 -13.93 24.37
N PHE A 180 1.31 -13.95 24.25
CA PHE A 180 2.01 -14.06 22.98
C PHE A 180 1.56 -15.27 22.16
N ASN A 181 1.32 -16.42 22.81
CA ASN A 181 0.91 -17.64 22.13
C ASN A 181 -0.48 -17.48 21.53
N LYS A 182 -1.37 -16.77 22.23
CA LYS A 182 -2.70 -16.42 21.72
C LYS A 182 -2.60 -15.50 20.50
N THR A 183 -1.78 -14.45 20.57
CA THR A 183 -1.56 -13.53 19.43
C THR A 183 -0.98 -14.26 18.21
N LEU A 184 -0.01 -15.16 18.41
CA LEU A 184 0.52 -15.98 17.32
C LEU A 184 -0.53 -16.92 16.73
N ALA A 185 -1.37 -17.55 17.55
CA ALA A 185 -2.45 -18.41 17.07
C ALA A 185 -3.47 -17.62 16.23
N GLU A 186 -3.83 -16.41 16.67
CA GLU A 186 -4.70 -15.49 15.91
C GLU A 186 -4.07 -15.08 14.58
N ILE A 187 -2.78 -14.75 14.55
CA ILE A 187 -2.05 -14.45 13.31
C ILE A 187 -2.10 -15.64 12.34
N VAL A 188 -1.87 -16.86 12.83
CA VAL A 188 -1.93 -18.07 12.01
C VAL A 188 -3.34 -18.29 11.43
N ALA A 189 -4.39 -18.05 12.24
CA ALA A 189 -5.78 -18.15 11.80
C ALA A 189 -6.14 -17.11 10.74
N VAL A 190 -5.66 -15.87 10.85
CA VAL A 190 -5.90 -14.85 9.82
C VAL A 190 -5.09 -15.16 8.54
N LYS A 191 -3.86 -15.68 8.67
CA LYS A 191 -3.08 -16.16 7.52
C LYS A 191 -3.77 -17.31 6.78
N SER A 192 -4.45 -18.21 7.48
CA SER A 192 -5.21 -19.28 6.82
C SER A 192 -6.40 -18.71 6.03
N GLN A 193 -7.14 -17.75 6.59
CA GLN A 193 -8.24 -17.06 5.88
C GLN A 193 -7.75 -16.37 4.59
N LEU A 194 -6.61 -15.67 4.64
CA LEU A 194 -6.01 -15.06 3.45
C LEU A 194 -5.60 -16.10 2.40
N ARG A 195 -5.00 -17.23 2.81
CA ARG A 195 -4.65 -18.31 1.88
C ARG A 195 -5.88 -18.95 1.24
N GLU A 196 -6.94 -19.16 2.02
CA GLU A 196 -8.21 -19.69 1.52
C GLU A 196 -8.82 -18.75 0.48
N TRP A 197 -8.85 -17.45 0.77
CA TRP A 197 -9.27 -16.43 -0.17
C TRP A 197 -8.44 -16.47 -1.47
N TYR A 198 -7.11 -16.60 -1.36
CA TYR A 198 -6.24 -16.67 -2.54
C TYR A 198 -6.47 -17.93 -3.36
N LYS A 199 -6.73 -19.08 -2.72
CA LYS A 199 -7.11 -20.32 -3.41
C LYS A 199 -8.43 -20.14 -4.16
N ASP A 200 -9.44 -19.56 -3.52
CA ASP A 200 -10.76 -19.34 -4.09
C ASP A 200 -10.73 -18.43 -5.34
N ILE A 201 -10.02 -17.30 -5.28
CA ILE A 201 -9.86 -16.44 -6.46
C ILE A 201 -9.04 -17.12 -7.57
N SER A 202 -8.06 -17.96 -7.20
CA SER A 202 -7.25 -18.71 -8.15
C SER A 202 -8.06 -19.77 -8.91
N HIS A 203 -8.97 -20.45 -8.23
CA HIS A 203 -9.89 -21.39 -8.86
C HIS A 203 -10.95 -20.69 -9.71
N SER A 204 -11.39 -19.51 -9.28
CA SER A 204 -12.41 -18.74 -10.01
C SER A 204 -11.88 -18.13 -11.31
N LEU A 205 -10.61 -17.71 -11.33
CA LEU A 205 -10.00 -16.97 -12.46
C LEU A 205 -8.58 -17.48 -12.81
N PRO A 206 -8.43 -18.77 -13.19
CA PRO A 206 -7.11 -19.38 -13.39
C PRO A 206 -6.32 -18.75 -14.56
N HIS A 207 -7.02 -18.30 -15.59
CA HIS A 207 -6.44 -17.69 -16.80
C HIS A 207 -5.80 -16.31 -16.57
N LEU A 208 -6.14 -15.62 -15.48
CA LEU A 208 -5.52 -14.33 -15.12
C LEU A 208 -4.24 -14.49 -14.29
N ILE A 209 -4.04 -15.66 -13.67
CA ILE A 209 -2.84 -15.96 -12.86
C ILE A 209 -1.70 -16.43 -13.77
N ASN A 210 -2.01 -17.32 -14.70
CA ASN A 210 -1.09 -17.85 -15.70
C ASN A 210 -1.63 -17.55 -17.12
N PRO A 211 -1.25 -16.39 -17.71
CA PRO A 211 -1.70 -15.99 -19.04
C PRO A 211 -1.06 -16.79 -20.21
N GLN A 212 -0.33 -17.87 -19.91
CA GLN A 212 0.35 -18.73 -20.91
C GLN A 212 -0.64 -19.45 -21.86
N GLY A 213 -1.94 -19.41 -21.56
CA GLY A 213 -3.01 -19.67 -22.52
C GLY A 213 -3.99 -18.51 -22.45
N GLY A 214 -4.28 -17.87 -23.58
CA GLY A 214 -5.33 -16.86 -23.67
C GLY A 214 -6.65 -17.39 -23.09
N SER A 215 -7.46 -16.54 -22.46
CA SER A 215 -8.75 -16.97 -21.94
C SER A 215 -9.67 -17.33 -23.10
N PRO A 216 -10.18 -18.58 -23.22
CA PRO A 216 -11.14 -18.93 -24.27
C PRO A 216 -12.49 -18.18 -24.11
N LEU A 217 -12.70 -17.52 -22.96
CA LEU A 217 -13.94 -16.86 -22.59
C LEU A 217 -13.96 -15.35 -22.93
N ILE A 218 -12.80 -14.72 -23.14
CA ILE A 218 -12.69 -13.28 -23.41
C ILE A 218 -12.09 -13.11 -24.80
N LYS A 219 -12.94 -12.77 -25.78
CA LYS A 219 -12.56 -12.68 -27.19
C LYS A 219 -11.88 -11.35 -27.56
N ASP A 220 -12.05 -10.32 -26.74
CA ASP A 220 -11.50 -8.98 -26.96
C ASP A 220 -10.26 -8.77 -26.07
N GLU A 221 -9.12 -8.43 -26.69
CA GLU A 221 -7.87 -8.14 -25.99
C GLU A 221 -8.00 -6.94 -25.04
N GLY A 222 -8.85 -5.95 -25.39
CA GLY A 222 -9.08 -4.76 -24.55
C GLY A 222 -9.82 -5.09 -23.26
N ASP A 223 -10.83 -5.96 -23.34
CA ASP A 223 -11.56 -6.44 -22.16
C ASP A 223 -10.66 -7.27 -21.26
N PHE A 224 -9.85 -8.15 -21.85
CA PHE A 224 -8.90 -8.98 -21.10
C PHE A 224 -7.89 -8.12 -20.35
N SER A 225 -7.33 -7.10 -21.01
CA SER A 225 -6.41 -6.14 -20.39
C SER A 225 -7.06 -5.40 -19.21
N THR A 226 -8.31 -4.97 -19.36
CA THR A 226 -9.06 -4.28 -18.30
C THR A 226 -9.31 -5.18 -17.10
N ILE A 227 -9.75 -6.43 -17.32
CA ILE A 227 -9.96 -7.40 -16.24
C ILE A 227 -8.63 -7.70 -15.54
N ASN A 228 -7.56 -7.88 -16.31
CA ASN A 228 -6.23 -8.15 -15.79
C ASN A 228 -5.71 -6.99 -14.92
N LEU A 229 -5.98 -5.73 -15.31
CA LEU A 229 -5.65 -4.55 -14.51
C LEU A 229 -6.32 -4.57 -13.13
N TYR A 230 -7.64 -4.77 -13.09
CA TYR A 230 -8.36 -4.82 -11.81
C TYR A 230 -7.98 -6.06 -11.01
N PHE A 231 -7.72 -7.19 -11.66
CA PHE A 231 -7.26 -8.41 -11.00
C PHE A 231 -5.92 -8.18 -10.29
N ASN A 232 -4.91 -7.65 -11.00
CA ASN A 232 -3.61 -7.33 -10.39
C ASN A 232 -3.77 -6.29 -9.27
N THR A 233 -4.69 -5.34 -9.39
CA THR A 233 -5.00 -4.38 -8.31
C THR A 233 -5.48 -5.09 -7.04
N VAL A 234 -6.39 -6.05 -7.16
CA VAL A 234 -6.89 -6.83 -6.01
C VAL A 234 -5.78 -7.73 -5.43
N ILE A 235 -4.94 -8.33 -6.28
CA ILE A 235 -3.78 -9.11 -5.83
C ILE A 235 -2.75 -8.23 -5.10
N ILE A 236 -2.52 -7.00 -5.53
CA ILE A 236 -1.66 -6.03 -4.82
C ILE A 236 -2.17 -5.77 -3.40
N TYR A 237 -3.48 -5.60 -3.23
CA TYR A 237 -4.07 -5.44 -1.90
C TYR A 237 -3.88 -6.69 -1.03
N TYR A 238 -4.08 -7.88 -1.61
CA TYR A 238 -3.81 -9.14 -0.94
C TYR A 238 -2.35 -9.26 -0.47
N CYS A 239 -1.38 -9.04 -1.38
CA CYS A 239 0.04 -9.10 -1.04
C CYS A 239 0.43 -8.07 0.01
N SER A 240 -0.14 -6.86 -0.06
CA SER A 240 0.08 -5.81 0.94
C SER A 240 -0.45 -6.22 2.32
N ALA A 241 -1.63 -6.84 2.38
CA ALA A 241 -2.23 -7.32 3.63
C ALA A 241 -1.40 -8.44 4.25
N TRP A 242 -0.92 -9.35 3.41
CA TRP A 242 -0.02 -10.43 3.82
C TRP A 242 1.28 -9.87 4.43
N LEU A 243 1.88 -8.86 3.80
CA LEU A 243 3.08 -8.20 4.32
C LEU A 243 2.83 -7.54 5.68
N VAL A 244 1.74 -6.81 5.84
CA VAL A 244 1.38 -6.17 7.12
C VAL A 244 1.32 -7.21 8.26
N LEU A 245 0.67 -8.36 8.03
CA LEU A 245 0.65 -9.45 9.01
C LEU A 245 2.04 -10.02 9.29
N CYS A 246 2.85 -10.23 8.24
CA CYS A 246 4.18 -10.82 8.41
C CYS A 246 5.12 -9.87 9.16
N HIS A 247 5.05 -8.57 8.90
CA HIS A 247 5.81 -7.55 9.63
C HIS A 247 5.35 -7.45 11.09
N HIS A 248 4.06 -7.63 11.37
CA HIS A 248 3.55 -7.71 12.73
C HIS A 248 4.00 -8.97 13.46
N GLU A 249 3.90 -10.16 12.84
CA GLU A 249 4.43 -11.42 13.40
C GLU A 249 5.93 -11.30 13.70
N ARG A 250 6.70 -10.70 12.79
CA ARG A 250 8.14 -10.45 12.98
C ARG A 250 8.39 -9.54 14.17
N LEU A 251 7.61 -8.47 14.33
CA LEU A 251 7.70 -7.59 15.49
C LEU A 251 7.43 -8.36 16.79
N CYS A 252 6.35 -9.12 16.86
CA CYS A 252 6.02 -9.94 18.03
C CYS A 252 7.15 -10.91 18.39
N LEU A 253 7.70 -11.63 17.40
CA LEU A 253 8.84 -12.54 17.58
C LEU A 253 10.08 -11.82 18.15
N VAL A 254 10.44 -10.66 17.59
CA VAL A 254 11.61 -9.88 18.03
C VAL A 254 11.42 -9.29 19.42
N THR A 255 10.20 -8.89 19.79
CA THR A 255 9.92 -8.36 21.13
C THR A 255 10.05 -9.42 22.22
N GLN A 256 9.54 -10.64 21.96
CA GLN A 256 9.49 -11.72 22.95
C GLN A 256 10.81 -12.50 23.09
N CYS A 257 11.69 -12.51 22.08
CA CYS A 257 13.04 -13.03 22.26
C CYS A 257 13.82 -12.32 23.40
N ASN A 258 13.42 -11.12 23.80
CA ASN A 258 14.05 -10.41 24.93
C ASN A 258 13.43 -10.80 26.30
N SER A 259 12.32 -11.53 26.33
CA SER A 259 11.58 -11.95 27.54
C SER A 259 11.70 -13.46 27.69
N ALA A 260 12.82 -13.91 28.26
CA ALA A 260 13.22 -15.31 28.35
C ALA A 260 12.19 -16.19 29.07
N HIS A 261 11.56 -17.18 28.40
CA HIS A 261 10.97 -18.40 29.01
C HIS A 261 10.59 -19.54 28.02
N HIS A 262 10.87 -19.46 26.71
CA HIS A 262 10.44 -20.46 25.72
C HIS A 262 11.61 -21.10 24.92
N PRO A 263 11.45 -22.33 24.37
CA PRO A 263 12.52 -23.02 23.65
C PRO A 263 12.98 -22.27 22.40
N LEU A 264 14.29 -21.99 22.31
CA LEU A 264 14.92 -21.24 21.21
C LEU A 264 14.65 -21.85 19.82
N SER A 265 14.47 -23.17 19.72
CA SER A 265 14.20 -23.87 18.46
C SER A 265 12.86 -23.50 17.81
N VAL A 266 11.82 -23.25 18.62
CA VAL A 266 10.49 -22.85 18.13
C VAL A 266 10.52 -21.44 17.57
N TYR A 267 11.26 -20.52 18.20
CA TYR A 267 11.45 -19.17 17.68
C TYR A 267 12.24 -19.14 16.37
N PHE A 268 13.33 -19.90 16.30
CA PHE A 268 14.16 -19.93 15.10
C PHE A 268 13.41 -20.45 13.87
N THR A 269 12.61 -21.52 14.07
CA THR A 269 11.76 -22.08 13.00
C THR A 269 10.66 -21.09 12.58
N ALA A 270 9.99 -20.43 13.54
CA ALA A 270 9.00 -19.40 13.26
C ALA A 270 9.59 -18.18 12.54
N MET A 271 10.77 -17.70 12.94
CA MET A 271 11.48 -16.59 12.28
C MET A 271 11.88 -16.93 10.85
N THR A 272 12.39 -18.15 10.62
CA THR A 272 12.78 -18.61 9.28
C THR A 272 11.56 -18.75 8.37
N ARG A 273 10.44 -19.26 8.90
CA ARG A 273 9.16 -19.33 8.16
C ARG A 273 8.69 -17.93 7.79
N ASN A 274 8.63 -17.03 8.76
CA ASN A 274 8.19 -15.64 8.56
C ASN A 274 9.10 -14.92 7.54
N GLN A 275 10.41 -15.18 7.57
CA GLN A 275 11.34 -14.65 6.56
C GLN A 275 10.93 -15.03 5.14
N ARG A 276 10.73 -16.32 4.87
CA ARG A 276 10.31 -16.80 3.55
C ARG A 276 8.98 -16.19 3.11
N GLU A 277 8.02 -16.08 4.03
CA GLU A 277 6.72 -15.48 3.74
C GLU A 277 6.82 -13.99 3.38
N ILE A 278 7.73 -13.22 4.00
CA ILE A 278 8.01 -11.82 3.63
C ILE A 278 8.65 -11.73 2.26
N GLU A 279 9.65 -12.59 1.99
CA GLU A 279 10.35 -12.63 0.70
C GLU A 279 9.41 -12.97 -0.45
N GLU A 280 8.61 -14.02 -0.31
CA GLU A 280 7.61 -14.44 -1.30
C GLU A 280 6.57 -13.36 -1.56
N ALA A 281 6.04 -12.74 -0.50
CA ALA A 281 5.02 -11.70 -0.63
C ALA A 281 5.57 -10.41 -1.28
N THR A 282 6.80 -10.01 -0.94
CA THR A 282 7.48 -8.85 -1.55
C THR A 282 7.75 -9.11 -3.03
N LEU A 283 8.17 -10.33 -3.39
CA LEU A 283 8.38 -10.75 -4.77
C LEU A 283 7.06 -10.77 -5.56
N ALA A 284 6.00 -11.35 -4.99
CA ALA A 284 4.69 -11.39 -5.62
C ALA A 284 4.13 -9.97 -5.87
N LEU A 285 4.27 -9.08 -4.88
CA LEU A 285 3.88 -7.68 -4.99
C LEU A 285 4.66 -6.96 -6.10
N THR A 286 5.98 -7.14 -6.15
CA THR A 286 6.84 -6.56 -7.20
C THR A 286 6.44 -7.05 -8.59
N LYS A 287 6.19 -8.36 -8.76
CA LYS A 287 5.73 -8.95 -10.03
C LYS A 287 4.38 -8.38 -10.49
N CYS A 288 3.47 -8.07 -9.56
CA CYS A 288 2.21 -7.43 -9.91
C CYS A 288 2.44 -6.03 -10.50
N PHE A 289 3.33 -5.24 -9.89
CA PHE A 289 3.72 -3.94 -10.43
C PHE A 289 4.41 -4.06 -11.80
N GLU A 290 5.33 -5.00 -11.98
CA GLU A 290 5.98 -5.26 -13.27
C GLU A 290 4.95 -5.58 -14.38
N ARG A 291 3.98 -6.45 -14.09
CA ARG A 291 2.87 -6.77 -15.01
C ARG A 291 2.04 -5.52 -15.34
N LEU A 292 1.71 -4.70 -14.35
CA LEU A 292 0.97 -3.46 -14.57
C LEU A 292 1.76 -2.42 -15.40
N ALA A 293 3.08 -2.36 -15.22
CA ALA A 293 3.95 -1.51 -16.02
C ALA A 293 3.98 -1.97 -17.50
N GLN A 294 4.05 -3.28 -17.74
CA GLN A 294 4.00 -3.87 -19.08
C GLN A 294 2.68 -3.61 -19.81
N LEU A 295 1.55 -3.59 -19.08
CA LEU A 295 0.24 -3.30 -19.65
C LEU A 295 0.07 -1.81 -20.07
N GLY A 296 1.05 -0.94 -19.83
CA GLY A 296 0.91 0.51 -20.07
C GLY A 296 -0.18 1.17 -19.21
N ALA A 297 -0.68 0.43 -18.21
CA ALA A 297 -1.86 0.76 -17.42
C ALA A 297 -1.61 1.82 -16.33
N GLY A 298 -0.42 2.42 -16.30
CA GLY A 298 -0.05 3.47 -15.35
C GLY A 298 -0.98 4.69 -15.40
N ARG A 299 -1.86 4.82 -16.41
CA ARG A 299 -2.88 5.87 -16.44
C ARG A 299 -4.25 5.51 -15.87
N VAL A 300 -4.55 4.24 -15.65
CA VAL A 300 -5.90 3.81 -15.26
C VAL A 300 -5.94 3.26 -13.82
N LEU A 301 -4.78 3.06 -13.20
CA LEU A 301 -4.69 2.51 -11.85
C LEU A 301 -5.28 3.45 -10.78
N PRO A 302 -5.99 2.90 -9.77
CA PRO A 302 -6.38 3.66 -8.59
C PRO A 302 -5.15 4.23 -7.87
N GLY A 303 -5.23 5.47 -7.38
CA GLY A 303 -4.12 6.09 -6.62
C GLY A 303 -3.70 5.29 -5.38
N THR A 304 -4.61 4.51 -4.79
CA THR A 304 -4.34 3.62 -3.66
C THR A 304 -3.30 2.54 -3.98
N VAL A 305 -3.19 2.10 -5.24
CA VAL A 305 -2.21 1.09 -5.66
C VAL A 305 -0.78 1.64 -5.60
N VAL A 306 -0.59 2.93 -5.88
CA VAL A 306 0.74 3.58 -5.84
C VAL A 306 1.31 3.57 -4.43
N LEU A 307 0.45 3.70 -3.41
CA LEU A 307 0.86 3.65 -2.01
C LEU A 307 1.40 2.29 -1.60
N CYS A 308 0.82 1.20 -2.13
CA CYS A 308 1.31 -0.16 -1.91
C CYS A 308 2.71 -0.38 -2.51
N ALA A 309 3.19 0.51 -3.38
CA ALA A 309 4.54 0.43 -3.94
C ALA A 309 5.62 0.95 -2.96
N ALA A 310 5.27 1.68 -1.90
CA ALA A 310 6.25 2.34 -1.04
C ALA A 310 7.25 1.38 -0.39
N ILE A 311 6.78 0.27 0.18
CA ILE A 311 7.64 -0.76 0.79
C ILE A 311 8.55 -1.43 -0.25
N PRO A 312 8.04 -2.05 -1.33
CA PRO A 312 8.91 -2.70 -2.30
C PRO A 312 9.88 -1.70 -2.95
N LEU A 313 9.45 -0.46 -3.23
CA LEU A 313 10.32 0.60 -3.74
C LEU A 313 11.47 0.90 -2.76
N THR A 314 11.19 1.00 -1.47
CA THR A 314 12.21 1.26 -0.43
C THR A 314 13.22 0.11 -0.35
N LEU A 315 12.75 -1.14 -0.40
CA LEU A 315 13.62 -2.33 -0.35
C LEU A 315 14.49 -2.48 -1.59
N HIS A 316 13.93 -2.31 -2.79
CA HIS A 316 14.70 -2.39 -4.05
C HIS A 316 15.65 -1.21 -4.21
N ALA A 317 15.27 -0.01 -3.76
CA ALA A 317 16.16 1.13 -3.76
C ALA A 317 17.33 0.94 -2.77
N LEU A 318 17.09 0.33 -1.61
CA LEU A 318 18.15 -0.05 -0.67
C LEU A 318 19.14 -1.03 -1.31
N ASP A 319 18.66 -2.09 -1.97
CA ASP A 319 19.52 -3.05 -2.67
C ASP A 319 20.39 -2.37 -3.74
N CYS A 320 19.79 -1.47 -4.53
CA CYS A 320 20.54 -0.71 -5.54
C CYS A 320 21.62 0.19 -4.90
N GLN A 321 21.31 0.91 -3.82
CA GLN A 321 22.27 1.78 -3.12
C GLN A 321 23.45 0.98 -2.56
N ILE A 322 23.16 -0.17 -1.93
CA ILE A 322 24.21 -1.02 -1.37
C ILE A 322 25.09 -1.59 -2.48
N SER A 323 24.47 -2.00 -3.60
CA SER A 323 25.19 -2.54 -4.75
C SER A 323 26.07 -1.50 -5.45
N THR A 324 25.61 -0.24 -5.56
CA THR A 324 26.44 0.86 -6.09
C THR A 324 27.61 1.20 -5.19
N THR A 325 27.43 1.16 -3.87
CA THR A 325 28.54 1.37 -2.94
C THR A 325 29.55 0.23 -3.02
N ALA A 326 29.10 -1.02 -3.19
CA ALA A 326 29.97 -2.19 -3.32
C ALA A 326 30.76 -2.20 -4.66
N SER A 327 30.14 -1.77 -5.77
CA SER A 327 30.81 -1.71 -7.07
C SER A 327 31.91 -0.65 -7.13
N HIS A 328 31.78 0.46 -6.38
CA HIS A 328 32.86 1.44 -6.19
C HIS A 328 34.13 0.84 -5.56
N TYR A 329 34.00 -0.28 -4.84
CA TYR A 329 35.13 -1.01 -4.25
C TYR A 329 35.62 -2.20 -5.11
N GLN A 330 35.25 -2.27 -6.41
CA GLN A 330 35.70 -3.30 -7.36
C GLN A 330 35.41 -4.76 -6.91
N LEU A 331 34.28 -4.99 -6.25
CA LEU A 331 33.83 -6.35 -5.90
C LEU A 331 32.89 -6.87 -7.01
N GLN A 332 33.21 -8.06 -7.54
CA GLN A 332 32.69 -8.60 -8.79
C GLN A 332 31.37 -9.36 -8.54
N GLY A 333 30.27 -8.61 -8.39
CA GLY A 333 28.92 -9.17 -8.27
C GLY A 333 28.42 -9.83 -9.57
N SER A 334 27.46 -10.75 -9.46
CA SER A 334 26.84 -11.43 -10.61
C SER A 334 25.93 -10.45 -11.38
N ASP A 335 26.40 -9.99 -12.55
CA ASP A 335 25.74 -9.00 -13.42
C ASP A 335 24.22 -9.23 -13.62
N GLN A 336 23.77 -10.48 -13.66
CA GLN A 336 22.37 -10.83 -13.90
C GLN A 336 21.40 -10.42 -12.79
N GLU A 337 21.80 -10.51 -11.52
CA GLU A 337 20.92 -10.18 -10.39
C GLU A 337 20.80 -8.66 -10.21
N LEU A 338 21.91 -7.95 -10.39
CA LEU A 338 21.95 -6.48 -10.38
C LEU A 338 21.11 -5.92 -11.53
N LEU A 339 21.17 -6.53 -12.72
CA LEU A 339 20.26 -6.23 -13.83
C LEU A 339 18.80 -6.45 -13.47
N ARG A 340 18.46 -7.56 -12.81
CA ARG A 340 17.08 -7.87 -12.40
C ARG A 340 16.54 -6.85 -11.40
N GLN A 341 17.30 -6.52 -10.37
CA GLN A 341 16.93 -5.51 -9.37
C GLN A 341 16.73 -4.14 -10.03
N ASN A 342 17.63 -3.75 -10.94
CA ASN A 342 17.49 -2.53 -11.73
C ASN A 342 16.21 -2.52 -12.58
N LEU A 343 15.82 -3.67 -13.16
CA LEU A 343 14.56 -3.78 -13.91
C LEU A 343 13.33 -3.64 -13.00
N SER A 344 13.30 -4.32 -11.86
CA SER A 344 12.19 -4.23 -10.89
C SER A 344 12.02 -2.80 -10.36
N LEU A 345 13.13 -2.14 -9.97
CA LEU A 345 13.12 -0.75 -9.54
C LEU A 345 12.65 0.17 -10.67
N LYS A 346 13.12 -0.03 -11.90
CA LYS A 346 12.69 0.74 -13.07
C LYS A 346 11.19 0.62 -13.33
N CYS A 347 10.61 -0.57 -13.22
CA CYS A 347 9.16 -0.77 -13.35
C CYS A 347 8.38 -0.03 -12.25
N LEU A 348 8.83 -0.09 -11.00
CA LEU A 348 8.19 0.63 -9.89
C LEU A 348 8.26 2.15 -10.11
N VAL A 349 9.44 2.68 -10.46
CA VAL A 349 9.64 4.10 -10.77
C VAL A 349 8.79 4.53 -11.97
N GLN A 350 8.64 3.70 -13.00
CA GLN A 350 7.78 3.99 -14.15
C GLN A 350 6.32 4.17 -13.73
N ILE A 351 5.82 3.35 -12.79
CA ILE A 351 4.45 3.48 -12.26
C ILE A 351 4.30 4.77 -11.47
N LEU A 352 5.27 5.10 -10.60
CA LEU A 352 5.28 6.38 -9.88
C LEU A 352 5.28 7.56 -10.86
N LYS A 353 6.17 7.56 -11.86
CA LYS A 353 6.25 8.60 -12.89
C LYS A 353 4.93 8.77 -13.65
N ALA A 354 4.28 7.68 -14.02
CA ALA A 354 2.99 7.73 -14.71
C ALA A 354 1.90 8.42 -13.87
N HIS A 355 2.00 8.37 -12.54
CA HIS A 355 1.02 8.94 -11.61
C HIS A 355 1.44 10.31 -11.05
N TYR A 356 2.67 10.75 -11.31
CA TYR A 356 3.24 11.97 -10.75
C TYR A 356 2.39 13.21 -11.02
N SER A 357 1.92 13.37 -12.26
CA SER A 357 1.09 14.50 -12.68
C SER A 357 -0.34 14.48 -12.09
N ARG A 358 -0.68 13.49 -11.26
CA ARG A 358 -2.04 13.30 -10.74
C ARG A 358 -2.12 13.20 -9.22
N TYR A 359 -1.08 12.75 -8.54
CA TYR A 359 -1.13 12.51 -7.11
C TYR A 359 0.07 13.13 -6.38
N ASP A 360 -0.20 14.08 -5.49
CA ASP A 360 0.81 14.70 -4.62
C ASP A 360 1.43 13.71 -3.63
N VAL A 361 0.78 12.58 -3.36
CA VAL A 361 1.31 11.55 -2.46
C VAL A 361 2.61 10.93 -2.95
N ILE A 362 2.94 11.09 -4.23
CA ILE A 362 4.22 10.63 -4.78
C ILE A 362 5.38 11.48 -4.27
N ASP A 363 5.18 12.78 -4.07
CA ASP A 363 6.19 13.65 -3.46
C ASP A 363 6.49 13.20 -2.01
N LEU A 364 5.47 12.73 -1.29
CA LEU A 364 5.66 12.10 0.02
C LEU A 364 6.47 10.81 -0.09
N ILE A 365 6.14 9.89 -1.01
CA ILE A 365 6.91 8.64 -1.19
C ILE A 365 8.38 8.94 -1.51
N ILE A 366 8.65 9.92 -2.39
CA ILE A 366 10.02 10.36 -2.71
C ILE A 366 10.71 10.91 -1.47
N SER A 367 10.03 11.73 -0.66
CA SER A 367 10.60 12.27 0.58
C SER A 367 10.93 11.17 1.60
N ILE A 368 10.09 10.15 1.70
CA ILE A 368 10.31 8.97 2.56
C ILE A 368 11.56 8.23 2.09
N LEU A 369 11.64 7.89 0.80
CA LEU A 369 12.82 7.21 0.25
C LEU A 369 14.12 7.98 0.52
N ARG A 370 14.13 9.29 0.25
CA ARG A 370 15.32 10.13 0.47
C ARG A 370 15.76 10.13 1.93
N HIS A 371 14.81 10.14 2.86
CA HIS A 371 15.11 10.10 4.29
C HIS A 371 15.60 8.72 4.74
N GLU A 372 14.92 7.65 4.34
CA GLU A 372 15.27 6.28 4.72
C GLU A 372 16.61 5.82 4.14
N LEU A 373 16.98 6.33 2.97
CA LEU A 373 18.24 6.03 2.27
C LEU A 373 19.29 7.14 2.42
N SER A 374 19.16 8.00 3.44
CA SER A 374 20.17 9.01 3.74
C SER A 374 21.47 8.35 4.23
N ASN A 375 22.62 8.99 3.96
CA ASN A 375 23.94 8.45 4.34
C ASN A 375 24.02 8.09 5.83
N GLU A 376 23.43 8.91 6.70
CA GLU A 376 23.39 8.64 8.15
C GLU A 376 22.70 7.31 8.49
N ARG A 377 21.62 6.96 7.78
CA ARG A 377 20.92 5.69 7.97
C ARG A 377 21.60 4.52 7.28
N LEU A 378 22.26 4.77 6.15
CA LEU A 378 23.11 3.80 5.48
C LEU A 378 24.24 3.32 6.40
N GLU A 379 24.88 4.22 7.14
CA GLU A 379 25.87 3.86 8.16
C GLU A 379 25.27 2.97 9.28
N ASP A 380 24.06 3.24 9.75
CA ASP A 380 23.36 2.36 10.70
C ASP A 380 23.15 0.94 10.12
N PHE A 381 22.85 0.82 8.83
CA PHE A 381 22.71 -0.48 8.17
C PHE A 381 24.06 -1.20 8.08
N TYR A 382 25.14 -0.51 7.67
CA TYR A 382 26.48 -1.09 7.54
C TYR A 382 27.09 -1.52 8.88
N THR A 383 26.99 -0.66 9.90
CA THR A 383 27.53 -0.94 11.25
C THR A 383 26.84 -2.13 11.89
N ALA A 384 25.53 -2.28 11.71
CA ALA A 384 24.77 -3.37 12.31
C ALA A 384 25.02 -4.72 11.67
N THR A 385 25.47 -4.75 10.41
CA THR A 385 25.84 -5.99 9.72
C THR A 385 27.32 -6.30 9.82
N ASN A 386 28.05 -5.57 10.68
CA ASN A 386 29.41 -5.80 11.19
C ASN A 386 30.19 -6.85 10.38
N GLU A 387 30.98 -6.39 9.41
CA GLU A 387 31.82 -7.22 8.54
C GLU A 387 31.04 -8.27 7.73
N LEU A 388 30.48 -7.87 6.59
CA LEU A 388 30.33 -8.69 5.37
C LEU A 388 29.73 -7.80 4.27
N VAL A 389 30.56 -6.92 3.72
CA VAL A 389 30.39 -6.46 2.32
C VAL A 389 30.77 -7.66 1.44
N SER A 390 29.96 -8.72 1.52
CA SER A 390 29.98 -9.81 0.55
C SER A 390 29.18 -9.33 -0.66
N ASP A 391 29.60 -9.73 -1.85
CA ASP A 391 29.01 -9.48 -3.18
C ASP A 391 27.50 -9.81 -3.30
N SER A 392 26.85 -10.27 -2.23
CA SER A 392 25.48 -10.78 -2.17
C SER A 392 24.60 -10.12 -1.10
N PHE A 393 25.02 -8.99 -0.52
CA PHE A 393 24.20 -8.30 0.49
C PHE A 393 22.90 -7.75 -0.13
N GLN A 394 21.77 -8.33 0.27
CA GLN A 394 20.42 -7.88 -0.10
C GLN A 394 19.65 -7.45 1.15
N TRP A 395 18.55 -6.74 1.01
CA TRP A 395 17.65 -6.39 2.12
C TRP A 395 17.17 -7.64 2.88
N LYS A 396 17.16 -8.81 2.22
CA LYS A 396 16.88 -10.12 2.85
C LYS A 396 17.92 -10.46 3.92
N SER A 397 19.17 -10.07 3.73
CA SER A 397 20.24 -10.22 4.70
C SER A 397 20.00 -9.35 5.94
N LEU A 398 19.40 -8.17 5.80
CA LEU A 398 18.96 -7.37 6.97
C LEU A 398 17.86 -8.08 7.76
N LEU A 399 16.96 -8.80 7.08
CA LEU A 399 15.88 -9.52 7.74
C LEU A 399 16.38 -10.71 8.59
N SER A 400 17.51 -11.32 8.21
CA SER A 400 18.15 -12.41 8.97
C SER A 400 19.14 -11.90 10.03
N LEU A 401 20.02 -10.95 9.66
CA LEU A 401 21.12 -10.49 10.51
C LEU A 401 20.70 -9.39 11.50
N ALA A 402 19.87 -8.44 11.05
CA ALA A 402 19.49 -7.26 11.82
C ALA A 402 17.98 -6.99 11.75
N PRO A 403 17.12 -7.91 12.23
CA PRO A 403 15.66 -7.82 12.06
C PRO A 403 15.06 -6.55 12.69
N LYS A 404 15.64 -6.00 13.75
CA LYS A 404 15.21 -4.72 14.35
C LYS A 404 15.36 -3.55 13.37
N ILE A 405 16.45 -3.53 12.61
CA ILE A 405 16.76 -2.46 11.67
C ILE A 405 15.90 -2.58 10.42
N TYR A 406 15.70 -3.80 9.91
CA TYR A 406 14.71 -4.05 8.87
C TYR A 406 13.30 -3.58 9.29
N LEU A 407 12.88 -3.94 10.51
CA LEU A 407 11.57 -3.51 11.02
C LEU A 407 11.49 -1.99 11.17
N ARG A 408 12.56 -1.31 11.60
CA ARG A 408 12.62 0.16 11.66
C ARG A 408 12.36 0.77 10.29
N LEU A 409 13.03 0.28 9.23
CA LEU A 409 12.85 0.75 7.84
C LEU A 409 11.41 0.57 7.32
N VAL A 410 10.81 -0.59 7.57
CA VAL A 410 9.45 -0.87 7.09
C VAL A 410 8.41 -0.07 7.88
N TYR A 411 8.52 -0.01 9.21
CA TYR A 411 7.59 0.74 10.04
C TYR A 411 7.78 2.25 9.89
N SER A 412 8.98 2.77 9.68
CA SER A 412 9.19 4.19 9.36
C SER A 412 8.49 4.55 8.06
N THR A 413 8.61 3.70 7.03
CA THR A 413 7.94 3.88 5.73
C THR A 413 6.41 3.91 5.89
N SER A 414 5.85 2.90 6.56
CA SER A 414 4.38 2.79 6.73
C SER A 414 3.81 3.89 7.65
N LEU A 415 4.48 4.22 8.75
CA LEU A 415 4.08 5.32 9.63
C LEU A 415 4.20 6.67 8.94
N SER A 416 5.17 6.84 8.04
CA SER A 416 5.31 8.09 7.29
C SER A 416 4.13 8.32 6.35
N LEU A 417 3.63 7.25 5.71
CA LEU A 417 2.39 7.30 4.93
C LEU A 417 1.19 7.64 5.83
N SER A 418 1.08 6.97 6.97
CA SER A 418 -0.02 7.17 7.95
C SER A 418 -0.07 8.56 8.53
N LYS A 419 1.07 9.15 8.86
CA LYS A 419 1.15 10.52 9.39
C LYS A 419 1.22 11.56 8.28
N SER A 420 1.43 11.11 7.04
CA SER A 420 1.68 11.96 5.86
C SER A 420 2.78 12.98 6.10
N ARG A 421 3.85 12.49 6.74
CA ARG A 421 5.10 13.20 6.98
C ARG A 421 6.15 12.14 7.27
N VAL A 422 7.41 12.47 7.08
CA VAL A 422 8.50 11.58 7.48
C VAL A 422 8.39 11.26 8.99
N ALA A 423 8.47 9.97 9.32
CA ALA A 423 8.35 9.45 10.67
C ALA A 423 9.60 9.76 11.50
N LYS A 424 9.39 10.22 12.73
CA LYS A 424 10.43 10.47 13.73
C LYS A 424 10.65 9.22 14.58
N ASP A 425 11.80 9.12 15.27
CA ASP A 425 12.07 7.99 16.15
C ASP A 425 11.00 7.83 17.26
N SER A 426 10.47 8.94 17.77
CA SER A 426 9.35 8.95 18.72
C SER A 426 8.06 8.33 18.18
N ASP A 427 7.88 8.28 16.86
CA ASP A 427 6.71 7.70 16.21
C ASP A 427 6.76 6.17 16.16
N LEU A 428 7.95 5.58 16.23
CA LEU A 428 8.16 4.13 16.18
C LEU A 428 7.70 3.44 17.48
N PRO A 429 7.34 2.14 17.42
CA PRO A 429 7.14 1.31 18.59
C PRO A 429 8.33 1.42 19.54
N PRO A 430 8.12 1.44 20.87
CA PRO A 430 9.19 1.63 21.85
C PRO A 430 10.31 0.59 21.72
N THR A 431 9.96 -0.62 21.31
CA THR A 431 10.89 -1.73 21.07
C THR A 431 11.80 -1.55 19.87
N LEU A 432 11.42 -0.66 18.95
CA LEU A 432 12.17 -0.32 17.75
C LEU A 432 12.90 1.01 17.89
N ARG A 433 12.68 1.82 18.94
CA ARG A 433 13.35 3.13 19.12
C ARG A 433 14.84 2.98 19.39
N ASN A 434 15.63 3.97 18.98
CA ASN A 434 17.05 4.00 19.30
C ASN A 434 17.21 4.20 20.81
N SER A 435 18.02 3.37 21.48
CA SER A 435 18.24 3.40 22.93
C SER A 435 19.13 4.57 23.38
N VAL A 436 18.90 5.79 22.87
CA VAL A 436 19.76 6.96 23.09
C VAL A 436 19.15 7.88 24.16
N HIS A 437 18.92 7.36 25.36
CA HIS A 437 18.73 8.18 26.58
C HIS A 437 19.81 7.85 27.63
N SER A 438 21.07 7.67 27.18
CA SER A 438 22.23 7.72 28.08
C SER A 438 23.51 8.33 27.47
N ARG A 439 23.38 9.18 26.45
CA ARG A 439 24.44 10.15 26.12
C ARG A 439 23.95 11.56 26.41
N SER A 440 23.98 11.90 27.70
CA SER A 440 23.98 13.28 28.17
C SER A 440 25.19 14.02 27.61
N GLY A 441 25.00 15.25 27.13
CA GLY A 441 26.08 16.20 26.89
C GLY A 441 25.86 17.02 25.64
N ALA A 442 25.52 18.29 25.85
CA ALA A 442 25.43 19.33 24.84
C ALA A 442 26.61 19.31 23.85
N ALA A 443 26.32 19.36 22.55
CA ALA A 443 27.25 19.90 21.56
C ALA A 443 26.48 20.41 20.32
N ALA A 444 26.72 21.70 20.07
CA ALA A 444 26.35 22.56 18.96
C ALA A 444 26.05 21.91 17.58
N ALA A 445 25.09 22.53 16.88
CA ALA A 445 24.94 22.44 15.44
C ALA A 445 26.25 22.83 14.71
N PRO A 446 26.70 22.11 13.67
CA PRO A 446 27.70 22.63 12.77
C PRO A 446 27.05 23.30 11.56
N HIS A 447 27.65 24.43 11.23
CA HIS A 447 27.35 25.31 10.12
C HIS A 447 27.53 24.65 8.75
N LEU A 448 26.71 25.08 7.80
CA LEU A 448 26.96 24.98 6.36
C LEU A 448 28.36 25.51 6.03
N SER A 449 29.16 24.70 5.33
CA SER A 449 30.28 25.21 4.53
C SER A 449 30.23 24.57 3.14
N HIS A 450 30.21 25.43 2.14
CA HIS A 450 30.34 25.12 0.72
C HIS A 450 31.71 24.53 0.40
N GLY A 451 31.74 23.66 -0.62
CA GLY A 451 32.91 23.48 -1.47
C GLY A 451 33.34 22.04 -1.68
N ARG A 452 32.81 21.41 -2.73
CA ARG A 452 33.65 20.74 -3.75
C ARG A 452 32.78 20.30 -4.93
N ASP A 453 32.85 21.09 -6.00
CA ASP A 453 32.38 20.75 -7.34
C ASP A 453 33.13 19.51 -7.85
N TRP A 454 32.38 18.52 -8.34
CA TRP A 454 32.89 17.45 -9.18
C TRP A 454 31.96 17.33 -10.39
N SER A 455 32.40 17.89 -11.52
CA SER A 455 31.85 17.65 -12.84
C SER A 455 32.40 16.33 -13.39
N PHE A 456 31.55 15.44 -13.92
CA PHE A 456 32.01 14.37 -14.80
C PHE A 456 30.95 14.02 -15.84
N ASP A 457 31.34 14.22 -17.10
CA ASP A 457 30.68 13.65 -18.28
C ASP A 457 31.31 12.27 -18.60
N ALA A 458 30.42 11.39 -19.07
CA ALA A 458 30.60 10.26 -19.98
C ALA A 458 31.62 9.13 -19.65
N GLU A 459 31.09 7.93 -19.37
CA GLU A 459 31.19 6.73 -20.23
C GLU A 459 30.98 5.44 -19.40
N LEU A 460 29.73 4.97 -19.35
CA LEU A 460 29.26 3.57 -19.23
C LEU A 460 27.74 3.68 -19.00
N GLY A 461 26.98 3.69 -20.11
CA GLY A 461 25.58 4.09 -20.16
C GLY A 461 24.58 3.19 -19.45
N ILE A 462 24.54 3.24 -18.12
CA ILE A 462 23.36 3.01 -17.28
C ILE A 462 23.45 3.98 -16.09
N ASP A 463 22.82 5.14 -16.22
CA ASP A 463 22.87 6.20 -15.22
C ASP A 463 21.88 5.92 -14.07
N VAL A 464 22.41 5.49 -12.92
CA VAL A 464 21.68 5.23 -11.66
C VAL A 464 21.35 6.54 -10.93
N SER A 465 21.68 7.70 -11.51
CA SER A 465 21.45 9.04 -10.94
C SER A 465 19.98 9.47 -10.81
N LEU A 466 19.02 8.68 -11.30
CA LEU A 466 17.58 8.97 -11.15
C LEU A 466 17.08 8.97 -9.69
N ALA A 467 17.88 8.47 -8.74
CA ALA A 467 17.57 8.53 -7.31
C ALA A 467 18.06 9.84 -6.62
N PHE A 468 18.89 10.67 -7.28
CA PHE A 468 19.61 11.77 -6.62
C PHE A 468 19.50 13.15 -7.27
N LEU A 469 18.60 13.36 -8.25
CA LEU A 469 18.38 14.72 -8.76
C LEU A 469 17.51 15.57 -7.82
N PRO A 470 17.84 16.87 -7.63
CA PRO A 470 16.95 17.83 -6.99
C PRO A 470 15.63 17.90 -7.77
N SER A 471 14.52 18.13 -7.06
CA SER A 471 13.15 18.00 -7.57
C SER A 471 12.87 18.76 -8.88
N ASP A 472 13.68 19.79 -9.20
CA ASP A 472 13.54 20.62 -10.39
C ASP A 472 14.13 20.00 -11.68
N MET A 473 15.00 18.99 -11.58
CA MET A 473 15.68 18.36 -12.73
C MET A 473 15.03 17.05 -13.21
N LEU A 474 14.03 16.51 -12.49
CA LEU A 474 13.22 15.39 -12.98
C LEU A 474 12.24 15.80 -14.10
N PHE A 475 12.07 17.10 -14.36
CA PHE A 475 10.93 17.64 -15.12
C PHE A 475 11.26 18.59 -16.29
N HIS A 476 12.52 18.82 -16.64
CA HIS A 476 12.89 19.52 -17.88
C HIS A 476 13.34 18.55 -18.97
N ALA A 477 12.38 17.82 -19.54
CA ALA A 477 12.49 17.26 -20.89
C ALA A 477 11.12 17.42 -21.56
N GLY A 478 10.79 18.66 -21.87
CA GLY A 478 9.56 19.08 -22.53
C GLY A 478 9.83 20.24 -23.48
N SER A 479 10.72 20.05 -24.44
CA SER A 479 10.76 20.76 -25.72
C SER A 479 11.89 20.23 -26.60
N VAL A 480 11.59 19.27 -27.46
CA VAL A 480 11.74 19.33 -28.94
C VAL A 480 10.73 18.35 -29.52
#